data_AF-A0A7S3UWD4-F1
#
_entry.id   AF-A0A7S3UWD4-F1
#
_cell.length_a   1.000
_cell.length_b   1.000
_cell.length_c   1.000
_cell.angle_alpha   90.00
_cell.angle_beta   90.00
_cell.angle_gamma   90.00
#
_symmetry.space_group_name_H-M   'P 1'
#
loop_
_entity.id
_entity.type
_entity.pdbx_description
1 polymer ?
#
loop_
_entity_poly.entity_id
_entity_poly.type
_entity_poly.pdbx_seq_one_letter_code
_entity_poly.pdbx_strand_id
1 'polypeptide(L)'
;MAGRGALQRRKRRRWALARVSGVYLRRYRLRDTALEVFLAAGRGRSLFLDFGHRAEDRARRDGFAHALMAAAPRRAYKEWPGTAPAALLAQHQVTARWQRRELSNFDYLMALNTLAGRSFNDLCQYPVFPWVLSNYVEAELDLADPNNYRDLSKPMGAVNEERLRDFLERYESFQGAEGLPPFMYGSHYSTAAGCVLHYLVRLQPFAALHCAIQGGTFDVADRLFASVPQAWEMCTATHCEVKELTPEWFSLPDFLRNVNRFDFGYTQEGRRVGDVALPPWARTPEEFVNVQRAALESEHVSARLHQWVDLIFGCKQQGRAAEEARNVFFHLTYAGAVDTSEMPPAERRATELQIAHFGQCPRVLFAHPHPPRGARLCVPRPLGAALDVFDMWLQNANNERTLCYAPSVSQAAICAIKVLPQSIVAVDANGVIHTYSWGWEQEIAETATSSSSRHGSSGTPAAAAAAAGPPPGLRLAEEFPAFAAVPRVPL
;
A
#
# COMPACT_ATOMS: atom_id res chain seq x y z
N MET A 1 41.46 -1.77 -33.35
CA MET A 1 40.19 -1.14 -33.79
C MET A 1 39.32 -0.92 -32.56
N ALA A 2 39.07 0.34 -32.22
CA ALA A 2 38.24 0.71 -31.07
C ALA A 2 36.79 0.24 -31.28
N GLY A 3 36.29 -0.61 -30.37
CA GLY A 3 34.90 -1.04 -30.35
C GLY A 3 33.99 0.15 -30.13
N ARG A 4 33.14 0.45 -31.11
CA ARG A 4 32.05 1.43 -30.98
C ARG A 4 31.16 0.98 -29.83
N GLY A 5 31.21 1.69 -28.70
CA GLY A 5 30.31 1.48 -27.58
C GLY A 5 28.86 1.52 -28.08
N ALA A 6 28.13 0.43 -27.85
CA ALA A 6 26.70 0.38 -28.14
C ALA A 6 26.03 1.53 -27.36
N LEU A 7 25.52 2.53 -28.08
CA LEU A 7 24.70 3.58 -27.48
C LEU A 7 23.51 2.90 -26.81
N GLN A 8 23.54 2.80 -25.48
CA GLN A 8 22.42 2.33 -24.69
C GLN A 8 21.26 3.29 -25.00
N ARG A 9 20.28 2.84 -25.80
CA ARG A 9 19.12 3.66 -26.22
C ARG A 9 18.51 4.24 -24.95
N ARG A 10 18.71 5.55 -24.71
CA ARG A 10 18.13 6.24 -23.55
C ARG A 10 16.63 5.99 -23.60
N LYS A 11 16.09 5.29 -22.59
CA LYS A 11 14.65 4.99 -22.50
C LYS A 11 13.91 6.32 -22.42
N ARG A 12 13.39 6.82 -23.54
CA ARG A 12 12.59 8.03 -23.58
C ARG A 12 11.16 7.69 -23.17
N ARG A 13 10.73 8.25 -22.06
CA ARG A 13 9.34 8.19 -21.61
C ARG A 13 8.75 9.59 -21.70
N ARG A 14 7.45 9.68 -22.01
CA ARG A 14 6.71 10.94 -22.15
C ARG A 14 5.37 10.77 -21.46
N TRP A 15 4.96 11.81 -20.75
CA TRP A 15 3.67 11.86 -20.05
C TRP A 15 3.00 13.19 -20.32
N ALA A 16 1.68 13.16 -20.47
CA ALA A 16 0.89 14.38 -20.66
C ALA A 16 0.64 15.04 -19.30
N LEU A 17 0.91 16.34 -19.19
CA LEU A 17 0.67 17.11 -17.96
C LEU A 17 -0.80 17.11 -17.55
N ALA A 18 -1.72 17.07 -18.51
CA ALA A 18 -3.17 16.97 -18.26
C ALA A 18 -3.57 15.71 -17.44
N ARG A 19 -2.70 14.70 -17.39
CA ARG A 19 -2.91 13.47 -16.63
C ARG A 19 -2.37 13.54 -15.20
N VAL A 20 -1.63 14.57 -14.83
CA VAL A 20 -1.13 14.73 -13.45
C VAL A 20 -2.32 14.83 -12.50
N SER A 21 -2.39 13.89 -11.55
CA SER A 21 -3.39 13.84 -10.49
C SER A 21 -2.84 14.31 -9.15
N GLY A 22 -1.51 14.21 -8.95
CA GLY A 22 -0.87 14.69 -7.74
C GLY A 22 0.62 14.94 -7.93
N VAL A 23 1.18 15.91 -7.25
CA VAL A 23 2.63 16.13 -7.15
C VAL A 23 2.96 16.35 -5.69
N TYR A 24 3.86 15.53 -5.17
CA TYR A 24 4.28 15.57 -3.78
C TYR A 24 5.79 15.65 -3.67
N LEU A 25 6.28 16.36 -2.65
CA LEU A 25 7.69 16.43 -2.35
C LEU A 25 8.10 15.15 -1.61
N ARG A 26 9.31 14.68 -1.89
CA ARG A 26 9.84 13.43 -1.36
C ARG A 26 11.23 13.63 -0.82
N ARG A 27 11.60 12.70 0.06
CA ARG A 27 12.98 12.50 0.46
C ARG A 27 13.58 11.35 -0.33
N TYR A 28 14.86 11.40 -0.60
CA TYR A 28 15.63 10.26 -1.06
C TYR A 28 16.87 10.13 -0.19
N ARG A 29 17.01 9.00 0.51
CA ARG A 29 18.04 8.79 1.55
C ARG A 29 18.03 9.93 2.59
N LEU A 30 16.84 10.22 3.12
CA LEU A 30 16.56 11.30 4.08
C LEU A 30 16.83 12.74 3.61
N ARG A 31 17.25 12.97 2.36
CA ARG A 31 17.44 14.32 1.80
C ARG A 31 16.20 14.82 1.08
N ASP A 32 15.85 16.10 1.28
CA ASP A 32 14.72 16.78 0.61
C ASP A 32 15.03 17.15 -0.86
N THR A 33 15.52 16.20 -1.65
CA THR A 33 15.98 16.40 -3.05
C THR A 33 15.06 15.73 -4.07
N ALA A 34 13.99 15.06 -3.65
CA ALA A 34 13.12 14.30 -4.53
C ALA A 34 11.69 14.86 -4.62
N LEU A 35 10.96 14.40 -5.62
CA LEU A 35 9.51 14.57 -5.75
C LEU A 35 8.89 13.35 -6.43
N GLU A 36 7.59 13.18 -6.26
CA GLU A 36 6.81 12.15 -6.92
C GLU A 36 5.59 12.73 -7.63
N VAL A 37 5.42 12.35 -8.89
CA VAL A 37 4.32 12.76 -9.76
C VAL A 37 3.37 11.58 -9.94
N PHE A 38 2.12 11.74 -9.53
CA PHE A 38 1.04 10.78 -9.72
C PHE A 38 0.23 11.12 -10.97
N LEU A 39 -0.15 10.10 -11.72
CA LEU A 39 -0.88 10.23 -12.97
C LEU A 39 -2.21 9.49 -12.89
N ALA A 40 -3.28 10.11 -13.39
CA ALA A 40 -4.58 9.48 -13.55
C ALA A 40 -4.49 8.31 -14.55
N ALA A 41 -5.10 7.17 -14.18
CA ALA A 41 -5.33 5.91 -14.91
C ALA A 41 -4.37 5.53 -16.08
N GLY A 42 -3.67 4.39 -15.99
CA GLY A 42 -2.83 3.81 -17.06
C GLY A 42 -1.52 3.17 -16.55
N ARG A 43 -0.63 2.71 -17.46
CA ARG A 43 0.74 2.24 -17.11
C ARG A 43 1.60 3.40 -16.61
N GLY A 44 2.37 3.18 -15.54
CA GLY A 44 3.23 4.19 -14.89
C GLY A 44 2.42 5.17 -14.04
N ARG A 45 1.81 4.67 -12.96
CA ARG A 45 0.87 5.42 -12.09
C ARG A 45 1.55 6.53 -11.28
N SER A 46 2.84 6.39 -11.02
CA SER A 46 3.64 7.46 -10.43
C SER A 46 5.07 7.47 -10.97
N LEU A 47 5.73 8.61 -10.80
CA LEU A 47 7.10 8.88 -11.23
C LEU A 47 7.88 9.50 -10.07
N PHE A 48 8.84 8.77 -9.54
CA PHE A 48 9.75 9.26 -8.52
C PHE A 48 11.01 9.84 -9.17
N LEU A 49 11.33 11.09 -8.85
CA LEU A 49 12.46 11.83 -9.41
C LEU A 49 13.32 12.38 -8.28
N ASP A 50 14.59 11.98 -8.24
CA ASP A 50 15.62 12.56 -7.37
C ASP A 50 16.49 13.52 -8.18
N PHE A 51 16.81 14.68 -7.60
CA PHE A 51 17.57 15.73 -8.26
C PHE A 51 19.06 15.67 -7.94
N GLY A 52 19.47 14.88 -6.95
CA GLY A 52 20.88 14.68 -6.61
C GLY A 52 21.12 14.68 -5.09
N HIS A 53 22.34 15.02 -4.69
CA HIS A 53 22.81 14.92 -3.29
C HIS A 53 23.35 16.24 -2.73
N ARG A 54 23.49 17.27 -3.54
CA ARG A 54 24.08 18.55 -3.14
C ARG A 54 23.01 19.47 -2.57
N ALA A 55 23.42 20.44 -1.74
CA ALA A 55 22.51 21.44 -1.19
C ALA A 55 21.72 22.20 -2.29
N GLU A 56 22.37 22.51 -3.41
CA GLU A 56 21.77 23.14 -4.59
C GLU A 56 20.69 22.27 -5.30
N ASP A 57 20.70 20.95 -5.13
CA ASP A 57 19.71 20.06 -5.75
C ASP A 57 18.31 20.25 -5.17
N ARG A 58 18.21 20.67 -3.90
CA ARG A 58 16.93 21.05 -3.28
C ARG A 58 16.31 22.25 -4.00
N ALA A 59 17.11 23.28 -4.29
CA ALA A 59 16.64 24.46 -5.02
C ALA A 59 16.23 24.11 -6.46
N ARG A 60 16.97 23.21 -7.13
CA ARG A 60 16.60 22.68 -8.45
C ARG A 60 15.28 21.92 -8.42
N ARG A 61 15.09 21.04 -7.43
CA ARG A 61 13.84 20.32 -7.18
C ARG A 61 12.69 21.29 -6.98
N ASP A 62 12.88 22.29 -6.12
CA ASP A 62 11.85 23.30 -5.82
C ASP A 62 11.48 24.10 -7.07
N GLY A 63 12.45 24.56 -7.86
CA GLY A 63 12.20 25.27 -9.12
C GLY A 63 11.43 24.42 -10.13
N PHE A 64 11.80 23.14 -10.28
CA PHE A 64 11.07 22.20 -11.14
C PHE A 64 9.65 21.93 -10.64
N ALA A 65 9.48 21.74 -9.33
CA ALA A 65 8.18 21.51 -8.71
C ALA A 65 7.23 22.69 -8.95
N HIS A 66 7.71 23.93 -8.79
CA HIS A 66 6.92 25.12 -9.09
C HIS A 66 6.44 25.16 -10.55
N ALA A 67 7.35 24.94 -11.50
CA ALA A 67 7.01 24.93 -12.93
C ALA A 67 5.99 23.82 -13.27
N LEU A 68 6.21 22.62 -12.73
CA LEU A 68 5.32 21.47 -12.97
C LEU A 68 3.94 21.70 -12.36
N MET A 69 3.86 22.13 -11.10
CA MET A 69 2.60 22.33 -10.39
C MET A 69 1.80 23.51 -10.95
N ALA A 70 2.47 24.56 -11.44
CA ALA A 70 1.81 25.67 -12.14
C ALA A 70 1.13 25.20 -13.43
N ALA A 71 1.77 24.29 -14.18
CA ALA A 71 1.23 23.74 -15.43
C ALA A 71 0.26 22.55 -15.23
N ALA A 72 0.29 21.89 -14.06
CA ALA A 72 -0.59 20.76 -13.77
C ALA A 72 -2.06 21.18 -13.58
N PRO A 73 -3.03 20.30 -13.87
CA PRO A 73 -4.46 20.59 -13.72
C PRO A 73 -4.80 21.19 -12.34
N ARG A 74 -5.77 22.11 -12.30
CA ARG A 74 -6.19 22.77 -11.04
C ARG A 74 -6.67 21.76 -9.97
N ARG A 75 -7.30 20.68 -10.41
CA ARG A 75 -7.79 19.58 -9.56
C ARG A 75 -6.70 18.65 -9.01
N ALA A 76 -5.46 18.76 -9.51
CA ALA A 76 -4.38 17.91 -9.03
C ALA A 76 -3.99 18.31 -7.59
N TYR A 77 -3.64 17.32 -6.78
CA TYR A 77 -3.05 17.54 -5.46
C TYR A 77 -1.65 18.14 -5.63
N LYS A 78 -1.31 19.21 -4.90
CA LYS A 78 -0.06 19.96 -5.09
C LYS A 78 0.55 20.31 -3.73
N GLU A 79 1.65 19.64 -3.38
CA GLU A 79 2.47 20.02 -2.22
C GLU A 79 3.52 21.05 -2.65
N TRP A 80 3.20 22.34 -2.50
CA TRP A 80 4.14 23.41 -2.86
C TRP A 80 5.36 23.43 -1.93
N PRO A 81 6.57 23.74 -2.42
CA PRO A 81 7.73 23.94 -1.56
C PRO A 81 7.45 24.92 -0.43
N GLY A 82 7.87 24.57 0.79
CA GLY A 82 7.59 25.36 2.00
C GLY A 82 6.24 25.07 2.68
N THR A 83 5.37 24.25 2.08
CA THR A 83 4.10 23.85 2.72
C THR A 83 4.38 22.96 3.93
N ALA A 84 3.88 23.36 5.10
CA ALA A 84 3.95 22.54 6.30
C ALA A 84 3.07 21.28 6.17
N PRO A 85 3.51 20.10 6.66
CA PRO A 85 2.70 18.87 6.60
C PRO A 85 1.28 19.03 7.16
N ALA A 86 1.14 19.76 8.27
CA ALA A 86 -0.14 20.04 8.90
C ALA A 86 -1.09 20.85 7.99
N ALA A 87 -0.56 21.79 7.20
CA ALA A 87 -1.35 22.57 6.25
C ALA A 87 -1.86 21.70 5.10
N LEU A 88 -1.04 20.76 4.60
CA LEU A 88 -1.42 19.82 3.56
C LEU A 88 -2.54 18.85 4.03
N LEU A 89 -2.43 18.36 5.27
CA LEU A 89 -3.47 17.53 5.91
C LEU A 89 -4.79 18.30 6.06
N ALA A 90 -4.73 19.55 6.52
CA ALA A 90 -5.89 20.41 6.71
C ALA A 90 -6.58 20.74 5.37
N GLN A 91 -5.79 21.07 4.34
CA GLN A 91 -6.29 21.37 3.00
C GLN A 91 -7.14 20.24 2.42
N HIS A 92 -6.75 18.99 2.67
CA HIS A 92 -7.47 17.81 2.17
C HIS A 92 -8.45 17.21 3.19
N GLN A 93 -8.58 17.85 4.37
CA GLN A 93 -9.43 17.42 5.48
C GLN A 93 -9.25 15.93 5.84
N VAL A 94 -8.05 15.36 5.64
CA VAL A 94 -7.85 13.90 5.68
C VAL A 94 -8.28 13.31 7.02
N THR A 95 -7.83 13.92 8.13
CA THR A 95 -8.20 13.51 9.49
C THR A 95 -9.68 13.70 9.77
N ALA A 96 -10.28 14.83 9.36
CA ALA A 96 -11.69 15.09 9.59
C ALA A 96 -12.59 14.11 8.82
N ARG A 97 -12.24 13.77 7.59
CA ARG A 97 -12.94 12.76 6.77
C ARG A 97 -12.84 11.36 7.37
N TRP A 98 -11.69 11.01 7.94
CA TRP A 98 -11.52 9.75 8.67
C TRP A 98 -12.36 9.69 9.95
N GLN A 99 -12.42 10.77 10.73
CA GLN A 99 -13.28 10.88 11.91
C GLN A 99 -14.78 10.81 11.55
N ARG A 100 -15.18 11.44 10.45
CA ARG A 100 -16.54 11.35 9.89
C ARG A 100 -16.81 10.03 9.15
N ARG A 101 -15.85 9.12 9.09
CA ARG A 101 -15.93 7.79 8.44
C ARG A 101 -16.19 7.84 6.94
N GLU A 102 -15.85 8.94 6.30
CA GLU A 102 -15.77 9.05 4.84
C GLU A 102 -14.52 8.36 4.27
N LEU A 103 -13.50 8.15 5.12
CA LEU A 103 -12.31 7.35 4.80
C LEU A 103 -12.27 6.14 5.73
N SER A 104 -11.95 4.97 5.16
CA SER A 104 -11.64 3.75 5.92
C SER A 104 -10.32 3.92 6.71
N ASN A 105 -10.06 3.06 7.69
CA ASN A 105 -8.76 3.07 8.39
C ASN A 105 -7.62 2.81 7.39
N PHE A 106 -7.80 1.88 6.46
CA PHE A 106 -6.83 1.61 5.40
C PHE A 106 -6.56 2.84 4.52
N ASP A 107 -7.61 3.51 4.03
CA ASP A 107 -7.43 4.69 3.16
C ASP A 107 -6.79 5.85 3.93
N TYR A 108 -7.11 5.97 5.21
CA TYR A 108 -6.48 6.94 6.09
C TYR A 108 -4.98 6.67 6.25
N LEU A 109 -4.60 5.43 6.55
CA LEU A 109 -3.19 5.01 6.64
C LEU A 109 -2.45 5.20 5.32
N MET A 110 -3.07 4.90 4.18
CA MET A 110 -2.48 5.17 2.86
C MET A 110 -2.24 6.67 2.62
N ALA A 111 -3.19 7.52 3.01
CA ALA A 111 -3.05 8.96 2.92
C ALA A 111 -1.91 9.46 3.82
N LEU A 112 -1.84 9.03 5.08
CA LEU A 112 -0.77 9.40 6.00
C LEU A 112 0.61 8.96 5.48
N ASN A 113 0.73 7.72 5.00
CA ASN A 113 1.97 7.25 4.37
C ASN A 113 2.40 8.14 3.21
N THR A 114 1.47 8.45 2.30
CA THR A 114 1.74 9.30 1.12
C THR A 114 2.20 10.71 1.51
N LEU A 115 1.54 11.31 2.51
CA LEU A 115 1.84 12.65 3.02
C LEU A 115 3.14 12.68 3.84
N ALA A 116 3.48 11.59 4.50
CA ALA A 116 4.74 11.42 5.22
C ALA A 116 5.95 11.14 4.30
N GLY A 117 5.71 11.09 2.97
CA GLY A 117 6.75 10.90 1.96
C GLY A 117 7.03 9.44 1.60
N ARG A 118 6.24 8.48 2.09
CA ARG A 118 6.37 7.06 1.72
C ARG A 118 5.91 6.82 0.28
N SER A 119 6.54 5.86 -0.40
CA SER A 119 6.31 5.58 -1.81
C SER A 119 6.53 4.11 -2.17
N PHE A 120 5.74 3.61 -3.13
CA PHE A 120 5.97 2.30 -3.74
C PHE A 120 7.18 2.28 -4.71
N ASN A 121 7.68 3.44 -5.13
CA ASN A 121 8.85 3.55 -6.01
C ASN A 121 10.19 3.50 -5.26
N ASP A 122 10.18 3.68 -3.93
CA ASP A 122 11.37 3.57 -3.09
C ASP A 122 11.09 2.55 -1.96
N LEU A 123 11.65 1.35 -2.10
CA LEU A 123 11.47 0.27 -1.13
C LEU A 123 12.04 0.60 0.25
N CYS A 124 12.98 1.55 0.34
CA CYS A 124 13.54 2.00 1.61
C CYS A 124 12.59 2.93 2.37
N GLN A 125 11.55 3.42 1.70
CA GLN A 125 10.51 4.30 2.24
C GLN A 125 9.12 3.77 1.86
N TYR A 126 8.95 2.45 1.91
CA TYR A 126 7.69 1.80 1.58
C TYR A 126 6.58 2.16 2.59
N PRO A 127 5.30 2.18 2.18
CA PRO A 127 4.20 2.38 3.12
C PRO A 127 4.20 1.36 4.27
N VAL A 128 3.90 1.83 5.48
CA VAL A 128 3.91 1.06 6.73
C VAL A 128 2.51 0.99 7.30
N PHE A 129 2.12 -0.20 7.75
CA PHE A 129 0.85 -0.52 8.40
C PHE A 129 1.09 -1.25 9.73
N PRO A 130 0.21 -1.10 10.73
CA PRO A 130 0.36 -1.80 11.99
C PRO A 130 0.09 -3.30 11.86
N TRP A 131 0.80 -4.12 12.63
CA TRP A 131 0.21 -5.36 13.13
C TRP A 131 -1.07 -5.06 13.92
N VAL A 132 -2.18 -5.72 13.55
CA VAL A 132 -3.50 -5.49 14.16
C VAL A 132 -3.90 -6.62 15.10
N LEU A 133 -3.78 -7.87 14.64
CA LEU A 133 -4.11 -9.05 15.43
C LEU A 133 -2.88 -9.54 16.20
N SER A 134 -3.12 -10.22 17.31
CA SER A 134 -2.10 -10.88 18.15
C SER A 134 -2.22 -12.40 18.14
N ASN A 135 -3.37 -12.95 17.72
CA ASN A 135 -3.66 -14.37 17.71
C ASN A 135 -3.52 -14.98 16.31
N TYR A 136 -2.46 -15.77 16.13
CA TYR A 136 -2.18 -16.50 14.89
C TYR A 136 -2.07 -18.02 15.10
N VAL A 137 -2.39 -18.52 16.30
CA VAL A 137 -2.16 -19.94 16.67
C VAL A 137 -3.45 -20.70 16.92
N GLU A 138 -4.52 -20.01 17.33
CA GLU A 138 -5.80 -20.66 17.63
C GLU A 138 -6.56 -21.07 16.36
N ALA A 139 -7.42 -22.09 16.51
CA ALA A 139 -8.28 -22.62 15.45
C ALA A 139 -9.36 -21.65 15.00
N GLU A 140 -9.83 -20.79 15.91
CA GLU A 140 -10.89 -19.81 15.67
C GLU A 140 -10.43 -18.43 16.12
N LEU A 141 -10.96 -17.39 15.48
CA LEU A 141 -10.64 -15.99 15.78
C LEU A 141 -11.93 -15.18 15.89
N ASP A 142 -12.23 -14.70 17.10
CA ASP A 142 -13.33 -13.77 17.33
C ASP A 142 -12.83 -12.31 17.30
N LEU A 143 -13.29 -11.54 16.31
CA LEU A 143 -12.98 -10.12 16.18
C LEU A 143 -13.72 -9.23 17.19
N ALA A 144 -14.68 -9.77 17.94
CA ALA A 144 -15.30 -9.08 19.06
C ALA A 144 -14.43 -9.14 20.33
N ASP A 145 -13.57 -10.15 20.48
CA ASP A 145 -12.69 -10.30 21.63
C ASP A 145 -11.48 -9.34 21.55
N PRO A 146 -11.36 -8.37 22.47
CA PRO A 146 -10.22 -7.46 22.53
C PRO A 146 -8.86 -8.16 22.70
N ASN A 147 -8.80 -9.38 23.24
CA ASN A 147 -7.54 -10.10 23.48
C ASN A 147 -6.88 -10.58 22.18
N ASN A 148 -7.64 -10.68 21.10
CA ASN A 148 -7.13 -11.04 19.77
C ASN A 148 -6.43 -9.88 19.05
N TYR A 149 -6.38 -8.69 19.66
CA TYR A 149 -5.76 -7.50 19.10
C TYR A 149 -4.43 -7.16 19.75
N ARG A 150 -3.51 -6.65 18.95
CA ARG A 150 -2.28 -6.00 19.42
C ARG A 150 -2.62 -4.65 20.07
N ASP A 151 -1.92 -4.33 21.15
CA ASP A 151 -1.95 -2.99 21.74
C ASP A 151 -1.28 -1.96 20.78
N LEU A 152 -2.11 -1.17 20.10
CA LEU A 152 -1.69 -0.14 19.16
C LEU A 152 -1.02 1.08 19.82
N SER A 153 -1.05 1.19 21.15
CA SER A 153 -0.34 2.25 21.88
C SER A 153 1.15 1.99 22.03
N LYS A 154 1.59 0.75 21.78
CA LYS A 154 2.96 0.28 21.99
C LYS A 154 3.66 -0.02 20.65
N PRO A 155 4.93 0.36 20.46
CA PRO A 155 5.72 -0.13 19.33
C PRO A 155 5.93 -1.65 19.42
N MET A 156 6.29 -2.31 18.31
CA MET A 156 6.48 -3.77 18.29
C MET A 156 7.46 -4.25 19.38
N GLY A 157 8.57 -3.54 19.57
CA GLY A 157 9.55 -3.85 20.60
C GLY A 157 9.04 -3.81 22.04
N ALA A 158 7.91 -3.16 22.30
CA ALA A 158 7.31 -3.00 23.63
C ALA A 158 6.09 -3.92 23.88
N VAL A 159 5.70 -4.76 22.90
CA VAL A 159 4.57 -5.69 23.05
C VAL A 159 4.86 -6.75 24.12
N ASN A 160 6.06 -7.31 24.11
CA ASN A 160 6.53 -8.28 25.11
C ASN A 160 7.32 -7.54 26.18
N GLU A 161 6.84 -7.59 27.43
CA GLU A 161 7.42 -6.89 28.57
C GLU A 161 8.78 -7.42 28.98
N GLU A 162 9.00 -8.73 28.89
CA GLU A 162 10.30 -9.35 29.18
C GLU A 162 11.34 -8.84 28.19
N ARG A 163 11.04 -8.92 26.89
CA ARG A 163 11.92 -8.43 25.82
C ARG A 163 12.17 -6.92 25.93
N LEU A 164 11.17 -6.16 26.37
CA LEU A 164 11.29 -4.72 26.58
C LEU A 164 12.34 -4.38 27.65
N ARG A 165 12.46 -5.17 28.72
CA ARG A 165 13.50 -4.95 29.75
C ARG A 165 14.89 -4.97 29.12
N ASP A 166 15.19 -5.94 28.27
CA ASP A 166 16.49 -6.05 27.61
C ASP A 166 16.77 -4.93 26.61
N PHE A 167 15.72 -4.33 26.02
CA PHE A 167 15.86 -3.11 25.22
C PHE A 167 16.18 -1.90 26.09
N LEU A 168 15.57 -1.82 27.28
CA LEU A 168 15.80 -0.72 28.22
C LEU A 168 17.17 -0.79 28.88
N GLU A 169 17.62 -1.98 29.30
CA GLU A 169 18.96 -2.18 29.83
C GLU A 169 20.04 -1.77 28.81
N ARG A 170 19.86 -2.13 27.54
CA ARG A 170 20.75 -1.67 26.46
C ARG A 170 20.68 -0.16 26.26
N TYR A 171 19.48 0.42 26.24
CA TYR A 171 19.30 1.86 26.11
C TYR A 171 20.02 2.62 27.23
N GLU A 172 19.89 2.17 28.47
CA GLU A 172 20.55 2.71 29.66
C GLU A 172 22.08 2.54 29.58
N SER A 173 22.58 1.40 29.09
CA SER A 173 24.02 1.18 28.90
C SER A 173 24.67 2.13 27.89
N PHE A 174 23.89 2.66 26.94
CA PHE A 174 24.36 3.68 26.01
C PHE A 174 24.29 5.11 26.57
N GLN A 175 23.58 5.33 27.69
CA GLN A 175 23.53 6.65 28.33
C GLN A 175 24.92 7.00 28.87
N GLY A 176 25.57 7.98 28.24
CA GLY A 176 26.93 8.42 28.60
C GLY A 176 28.04 7.88 27.70
N ALA A 177 27.73 7.06 26.69
CA ALA A 177 28.69 6.70 25.65
C ALA A 177 28.98 7.92 24.75
N GLU A 178 30.26 8.26 24.55
CA GLU A 178 30.64 9.34 23.63
C GLU A 178 30.37 8.96 22.17
N GLY A 179 29.71 9.85 21.43
CA GLY A 179 29.58 9.77 19.97
C GLY A 179 28.37 8.98 19.44
N LEU A 180 27.61 8.28 20.27
CA LEU A 180 26.43 7.53 19.84
C LEU A 180 25.20 7.84 20.73
N PRO A 181 24.16 8.51 20.20
CA PRO A 181 22.92 8.72 20.94
C PRO A 181 22.29 7.39 21.36
N PRO A 182 21.75 7.28 22.59
CA PRO A 182 21.13 6.04 23.06
C PRO A 182 19.88 5.71 22.22
N PHE A 183 19.67 4.42 21.95
CA PHE A 183 18.54 3.92 21.18
C PHE A 183 18.07 2.58 21.74
N MET A 184 16.77 2.30 21.60
CA MET A 184 16.18 1.03 22.03
C MET A 184 16.25 0.01 20.90
N TYR A 185 16.08 0.45 19.65
CA TYR A 185 15.97 -0.44 18.49
C TYR A 185 17.05 -0.17 17.45
N GLY A 186 17.97 -1.13 17.28
CA GLY A 186 19.00 -1.11 16.23
C GLY A 186 18.48 -1.50 14.85
N SER A 187 17.38 -2.25 14.80
CA SER A 187 16.60 -2.52 13.58
C SER A 187 15.39 -1.60 13.50
N HIS A 188 14.87 -1.42 12.29
CA HIS A 188 13.76 -0.52 12.01
C HIS A 188 12.52 -1.32 11.55
N TYR A 189 11.34 -0.81 11.85
CA TYR A 189 10.06 -1.47 11.54
C TYR A 189 9.71 -1.51 10.05
N SER A 190 10.46 -0.80 9.22
CA SER A 190 10.27 -0.76 7.76
C SER A 190 11.61 -0.65 7.06
N THR A 191 12.01 -1.72 6.38
CA THR A 191 13.26 -1.81 5.61
C THR A 191 12.99 -2.50 4.28
N ALA A 192 13.76 -2.14 3.25
CA ALA A 192 13.61 -2.72 1.92
C ALA A 192 13.81 -4.24 1.93
N ALA A 193 14.92 -4.71 2.50
CA ALA A 193 15.26 -6.13 2.54
C ALA A 193 14.47 -6.88 3.63
N GLY A 194 14.52 -6.38 4.87
CA GLY A 194 13.95 -7.09 6.02
C GLY A 194 12.43 -7.10 6.07
N CYS A 195 11.75 -6.08 5.53
CA CYS A 195 10.28 -6.01 5.56
C CYS A 195 9.69 -6.25 4.18
N VAL A 196 9.95 -5.34 3.22
CA VAL A 196 9.22 -5.33 1.94
C VAL A 196 9.54 -6.55 1.08
N LEU A 197 10.83 -6.78 0.81
CA LEU A 197 11.26 -7.93 0.00
C LEU A 197 11.06 -9.25 0.74
N HIS A 198 11.21 -9.27 2.06
CA HIS A 198 10.92 -10.44 2.87
C HIS A 198 9.45 -10.88 2.74
N TYR A 199 8.49 -9.97 2.94
CA TYR A 199 7.06 -10.30 2.82
C TYR A 199 6.65 -10.59 1.38
N LEU A 200 7.14 -9.81 0.41
CA LEU A 200 6.68 -9.86 -0.98
C LEU A 200 7.51 -10.78 -1.89
N VAL A 201 8.43 -11.59 -1.34
CA VAL A 201 9.39 -12.42 -2.10
C VAL A 201 8.74 -13.34 -3.15
N ARG A 202 7.46 -13.68 -2.99
CA ARG A 202 6.71 -14.54 -3.92
C ARG A 202 6.16 -13.82 -5.15
N LEU A 203 6.21 -12.49 -5.18
CA LEU A 203 5.69 -11.66 -6.25
C LEU A 203 6.82 -11.11 -7.12
N GLN A 204 6.61 -11.06 -8.44
CA GLN A 204 7.46 -10.25 -9.31
C GLN A 204 6.99 -8.77 -9.27
N PRO A 205 7.92 -7.79 -9.27
CA PRO A 205 9.37 -7.91 -9.42
C PRO A 205 10.16 -8.16 -8.12
N PHE A 206 9.49 -8.27 -6.96
CA PHE A 206 10.15 -8.37 -5.65
C PHE A 206 11.04 -9.62 -5.52
N ALA A 207 10.64 -10.76 -6.08
CA ALA A 207 11.47 -11.95 -6.14
C ALA A 207 12.83 -11.69 -6.82
N ALA A 208 12.82 -11.03 -8.00
CA ALA A 208 14.04 -10.69 -8.72
C ALA A 208 14.90 -9.67 -7.96
N LEU A 209 14.26 -8.69 -7.30
CA LEU A 209 14.95 -7.71 -6.47
C LEU A 209 15.58 -8.35 -5.22
N HIS A 210 14.89 -9.30 -4.60
CA HIS A 210 15.42 -10.10 -3.50
C HIS A 210 16.69 -10.83 -3.93
N CYS A 211 16.64 -11.57 -5.04
CA CYS A 211 17.82 -12.26 -5.57
C CYS A 211 18.96 -11.29 -5.90
N ALA A 212 18.65 -10.14 -6.48
CA ALA A 212 19.67 -9.13 -6.82
C ALA A 212 20.42 -8.61 -5.58
N ILE A 213 19.75 -8.47 -4.44
CA ILE A 213 20.38 -8.05 -3.19
C ILE A 213 21.18 -9.20 -2.55
N GLN A 214 20.71 -10.45 -2.67
CA GLN A 214 21.36 -11.64 -2.12
C GLN A 214 22.35 -12.34 -3.07
N GLY A 215 22.98 -11.58 -3.98
CA GLY A 215 24.06 -12.12 -4.82
C GLY A 215 23.62 -13.07 -5.94
N GLY A 216 22.35 -13.00 -6.35
CA GLY A 216 21.79 -13.73 -7.50
C GLY A 216 20.87 -14.89 -7.13
N THR A 217 20.77 -15.28 -5.86
CA THR A 217 19.93 -16.38 -5.39
C THR A 217 18.93 -15.93 -4.33
N PHE A 218 17.93 -16.76 -4.01
CA PHE A 218 17.14 -16.56 -2.81
C PHE A 218 18.00 -16.73 -1.56
N ASP A 219 17.49 -16.22 -0.43
CA ASP A 219 18.13 -16.39 0.87
C ASP A 219 17.98 -17.85 1.32
N VAL A 220 18.65 -18.23 2.40
CA VAL A 220 18.44 -19.53 3.03
C VAL A 220 16.99 -19.66 3.48
N ALA A 221 16.44 -20.87 3.33
CA ALA A 221 15.03 -21.17 3.56
C ALA A 221 14.53 -20.68 4.92
N ASP A 222 15.32 -20.86 5.99
CA ASP A 222 14.95 -20.48 7.36
C ASP A 222 14.80 -18.97 7.58
N ARG A 223 15.39 -18.13 6.70
CA ARG A 223 15.25 -16.67 6.76
C ARG A 223 14.16 -16.12 5.86
N LEU A 224 13.60 -16.95 4.98
CA LEU A 224 12.52 -16.54 4.11
C LEU A 224 11.19 -16.49 4.87
N PHE A 225 10.31 -15.58 4.47
CA PHE A 225 8.97 -15.51 5.02
C PHE A 225 8.21 -16.79 4.67
N ALA A 226 8.06 -17.71 5.62
CA ALA A 226 7.42 -19.01 5.38
C ALA A 226 6.12 -19.21 6.16
N SER A 227 5.89 -18.44 7.23
CA SER A 227 4.77 -18.62 8.15
C SER A 227 4.35 -17.31 8.79
N VAL A 228 3.03 -17.02 8.80
CA VAL A 228 2.47 -15.85 9.49
C VAL A 228 2.64 -15.94 11.00
N PRO A 229 2.29 -17.06 11.68
CA PRO A 229 2.53 -17.22 13.12
C PRO A 229 4.00 -17.03 13.50
N GLN A 230 4.93 -17.60 12.72
CA GLN A 230 6.36 -17.46 12.97
C GLN A 230 6.84 -16.02 12.77
N ALA A 231 6.30 -15.31 11.78
CA ALA A 231 6.64 -13.91 11.55
C ALA A 231 6.17 -13.01 12.70
N TRP A 232 4.98 -13.27 13.27
CA TRP A 232 4.50 -12.59 14.47
C TRP A 232 5.43 -12.87 15.66
N GLU A 233 5.69 -14.15 15.95
CA GLU A 233 6.57 -14.57 17.05
C GLU A 233 7.96 -13.95 16.95
N MET A 234 8.57 -13.98 15.76
CA MET A 234 9.86 -13.33 15.50
C MET A 234 9.82 -11.83 15.84
N CYS A 235 8.76 -11.13 15.45
CA CYS A 235 8.62 -9.69 15.70
C CYS A 235 8.23 -9.35 17.15
N THR A 236 7.76 -10.31 17.94
CA THR A 236 7.37 -10.11 19.35
C THR A 236 8.31 -10.72 20.38
N ALA A 237 9.12 -11.72 20.00
CA ALA A 237 10.00 -12.47 20.91
C ALA A 237 11.49 -12.28 20.61
N THR A 238 11.91 -12.04 19.36
CA THR A 238 13.34 -11.91 19.02
C THR A 238 13.85 -10.47 19.22
N HIS A 239 15.07 -10.29 19.74
CA HIS A 239 15.68 -8.96 20.02
C HIS A 239 16.10 -8.16 18.79
N CYS A 240 16.18 -8.81 17.62
CA CYS A 240 16.66 -8.19 16.39
C CYS A 240 15.53 -7.69 15.49
N GLU A 241 14.26 -7.97 15.84
CA GLU A 241 13.14 -7.85 14.90
C GLU A 241 11.96 -7.09 15.50
N VAL A 242 11.65 -5.95 14.89
CA VAL A 242 10.55 -5.04 15.28
C VAL A 242 9.72 -4.60 14.06
N LYS A 243 9.63 -5.48 13.05
CA LYS A 243 8.98 -5.20 11.76
C LYS A 243 7.49 -4.89 11.94
N GLU A 244 7.03 -3.83 11.30
CA GLU A 244 5.62 -3.56 11.06
C GLU A 244 5.24 -4.06 9.65
N LEU A 245 3.96 -4.01 9.32
CA LEU A 245 3.41 -4.62 8.10
C LEU A 245 3.46 -3.69 6.88
N THR A 246 3.25 -4.27 5.70
CA THR A 246 2.99 -3.55 4.45
C THR A 246 1.49 -3.56 4.12
N PRO A 247 1.00 -2.66 3.25
CA PRO A 247 -0.43 -2.60 2.90
C PRO A 247 -0.99 -3.90 2.33
N GLU A 248 -0.15 -4.71 1.66
CA GLU A 248 -0.54 -5.96 0.99
C GLU A 248 -1.18 -6.96 1.95
N TRP A 249 -0.80 -6.95 3.23
CA TRP A 249 -1.42 -7.79 4.29
C TRP A 249 -2.93 -7.56 4.45
N PHE A 250 -3.44 -6.43 3.96
CA PHE A 250 -4.84 -6.01 4.06
C PHE A 250 -5.53 -5.84 2.70
N SER A 251 -4.86 -6.19 1.60
CA SER A 251 -5.41 -5.94 0.25
C SER A 251 -4.99 -6.91 -0.85
N LEU A 252 -3.98 -7.76 -0.65
CA LEU A 252 -3.44 -8.61 -1.71
C LEU A 252 -3.19 -10.03 -1.20
N PRO A 253 -3.99 -11.04 -1.54
CA PRO A 253 -3.74 -12.42 -1.11
C PRO A 253 -2.55 -13.08 -1.83
N ASP A 254 -2.18 -12.60 -3.02
CA ASP A 254 -1.18 -13.23 -3.89
C ASP A 254 0.23 -13.31 -3.29
N PHE A 255 0.62 -12.41 -2.37
CA PHE A 255 1.97 -12.48 -1.77
C PHE A 255 2.17 -13.71 -0.87
N LEU A 256 1.08 -14.39 -0.49
CA LEU A 256 1.10 -15.60 0.33
C LEU A 256 1.24 -16.88 -0.52
N ARG A 257 1.12 -16.79 -1.85
CA ARG A 257 1.19 -17.94 -2.77
C ARG A 257 2.45 -17.92 -3.62
N ASN A 258 3.13 -19.05 -3.72
CA ASN A 258 4.22 -19.28 -4.65
C ASN A 258 3.70 -19.74 -6.02
N VAL A 259 2.86 -18.91 -6.66
CA VAL A 259 2.26 -19.20 -7.99
C VAL A 259 3.34 -19.38 -9.06
N ASN A 260 4.44 -18.65 -8.94
CA ASN A 260 5.58 -18.72 -9.86
C ASN A 260 6.44 -19.98 -9.67
N ARG A 261 6.15 -20.81 -8.65
CA ARG A 261 6.90 -22.04 -8.33
C ARG A 261 8.40 -21.78 -8.14
N PHE A 262 8.75 -20.67 -7.51
CA PHE A 262 10.13 -20.39 -7.13
C PHE A 262 10.68 -21.49 -6.22
N ASP A 263 11.95 -21.82 -6.40
CA ASP A 263 12.63 -22.75 -5.52
C ASP A 263 13.23 -21.99 -4.33
N PHE A 264 12.56 -22.10 -3.19
CA PHE A 264 13.00 -21.50 -1.92
C PHE A 264 13.79 -22.48 -1.05
N GLY A 265 14.05 -23.70 -1.54
CA GLY A 265 14.78 -24.73 -0.80
C GLY A 265 14.00 -25.35 0.37
N TYR A 266 14.77 -25.89 1.33
CA TYR A 266 14.28 -26.60 2.50
C TYR A 266 14.86 -25.96 3.76
N THR A 267 14.04 -25.83 4.80
CA THR A 267 14.48 -25.41 6.13
C THR A 267 15.40 -26.46 6.74
N GLN A 268 16.09 -26.11 7.83
CA GLN A 268 16.93 -27.06 8.59
C GLN A 268 16.13 -28.28 9.09
N GLU A 269 14.82 -28.11 9.33
CA GLU A 269 13.90 -29.17 9.72
C GLU A 269 13.42 -30.03 8.52
N GLY A 270 13.95 -29.80 7.32
CA GLY A 270 13.59 -30.52 6.11
C GLY A 270 12.24 -30.11 5.51
N ARG A 271 11.62 -29.03 5.98
CA ARG A 271 10.35 -28.52 5.42
C ARG A 271 10.64 -27.73 4.14
N ARG A 272 9.98 -28.10 3.04
CA ARG A 272 10.06 -27.34 1.78
C ARG A 272 9.37 -25.98 1.93
N VAL A 273 10.05 -24.90 1.55
CA VAL A 273 9.44 -23.55 1.54
C VAL A 273 8.68 -23.34 0.23
N GLY A 274 7.40 -23.00 0.35
CA GLY A 274 6.47 -22.85 -0.77
C GLY A 274 5.49 -21.72 -0.51
N ASP A 275 4.20 -22.02 -0.49
CA ASP A 275 3.18 -21.10 0.01
C ASP A 275 3.42 -20.75 1.48
N VAL A 276 2.95 -19.59 1.91
CA VAL A 276 3.08 -19.15 3.31
C VAL A 276 2.09 -19.95 4.16
N ALA A 277 2.58 -20.50 5.28
CA ALA A 277 1.73 -21.13 6.27
C ALA A 277 0.85 -20.08 6.96
N LEU A 278 -0.46 -20.26 6.83
CA LEU A 278 -1.48 -19.38 7.40
C LEU A 278 -1.81 -19.80 8.84
N PRO A 279 -2.34 -18.88 9.66
CA PRO A 279 -2.92 -19.24 10.94
C PRO A 279 -4.08 -20.23 10.76
N PRO A 280 -4.37 -21.11 11.74
CA PRO A 280 -5.39 -22.15 11.58
C PRO A 280 -6.81 -21.63 11.27
N TRP A 281 -7.15 -20.43 11.74
CA TRP A 281 -8.43 -19.77 11.47
C TRP A 281 -8.58 -19.27 10.02
N ALA A 282 -7.53 -19.29 9.19
CA ALA A 282 -7.60 -18.93 7.78
C ALA A 282 -7.28 -20.12 6.88
N ARG A 283 -8.28 -20.59 6.12
CA ARG A 283 -8.14 -21.71 5.18
C ARG A 283 -7.49 -21.28 3.86
N THR A 284 -7.64 -20.01 3.50
CA THR A 284 -7.13 -19.47 2.23
C THR A 284 -6.47 -18.10 2.43
N PRO A 285 -5.52 -17.72 1.55
CA PRO A 285 -4.97 -16.37 1.52
C PRO A 285 -6.02 -15.26 1.42
N GLU A 286 -7.12 -15.47 0.69
CA GLU A 286 -8.23 -14.52 0.58
C GLU A 286 -8.93 -14.35 1.93
N GLU A 287 -9.25 -15.46 2.60
CA GLU A 287 -9.87 -15.44 3.93
C GLU A 287 -8.96 -14.73 4.93
N PHE A 288 -7.66 -15.05 4.92
CA PHE A 288 -6.68 -14.36 5.75
C PHE A 288 -6.69 -12.84 5.54
N VAL A 289 -6.59 -12.38 4.28
CA VAL A 289 -6.57 -10.95 3.96
C VAL A 289 -7.91 -10.28 4.29
N ASN A 290 -9.03 -10.96 4.07
CA ASN A 290 -10.36 -10.46 4.42
C ASN A 290 -10.52 -10.27 5.93
N VAL A 291 -10.07 -11.24 6.73
CA VAL A 291 -10.09 -11.15 8.20
C VAL A 291 -9.15 -10.04 8.69
N GLN A 292 -7.94 -9.93 8.13
CA GLN A 292 -7.02 -8.83 8.44
C GLN A 292 -7.64 -7.46 8.13
N ARG A 293 -8.29 -7.34 6.96
CA ARG A 293 -8.97 -6.09 6.58
C ARG A 293 -10.17 -5.81 7.48
N ALA A 294 -10.96 -6.82 7.84
CA ALA A 294 -12.07 -6.68 8.78
C ALA A 294 -11.59 -6.27 10.17
N ALA A 295 -10.48 -6.85 10.65
CA ALA A 295 -9.86 -6.49 11.91
C ALA A 295 -9.35 -5.04 11.89
N LEU A 296 -8.67 -4.62 10.82
CA LEU A 296 -8.20 -3.24 10.65
C LEU A 296 -9.36 -2.23 10.66
N GLU A 297 -10.49 -2.57 10.06
CA GLU A 297 -11.68 -1.70 10.01
C GLU A 297 -12.61 -1.85 11.22
N SER A 298 -12.25 -2.69 12.20
CA SER A 298 -13.08 -2.92 13.39
C SER A 298 -13.20 -1.67 14.26
N GLU A 299 -14.22 -1.64 15.12
CA GLU A 299 -14.37 -0.56 16.10
C GLU A 299 -13.25 -0.58 17.15
N HIS A 300 -12.72 -1.76 17.48
CA HIS A 300 -11.58 -1.90 18.38
C HIS A 300 -10.37 -1.11 17.86
N VAL A 301 -10.02 -1.30 16.58
CA VAL A 301 -8.91 -0.58 15.93
C VAL A 301 -9.26 0.88 15.71
N SER A 302 -10.46 1.18 15.22
CA SER A 302 -10.91 2.57 15.00
C SER A 302 -10.80 3.45 16.25
N ALA A 303 -11.10 2.89 17.43
CA ALA A 303 -10.98 3.60 18.68
C ALA A 303 -9.53 3.88 19.10
N ARG A 304 -8.54 3.10 18.63
CA ARG A 304 -7.14 3.13 19.12
C ARG A 304 -6.09 3.50 18.08
N LEU A 305 -6.42 3.46 16.79
CA LEU A 305 -5.46 3.65 15.69
C LEU A 305 -4.69 4.98 15.76
N HIS A 306 -5.32 6.03 16.30
CA HIS A 306 -4.66 7.31 16.55
C HIS A 306 -3.40 7.20 17.41
N GLN A 307 -3.35 6.25 18.34
CA GLN A 307 -2.19 6.02 19.22
C GLN A 307 -1.01 5.41 18.46
N TRP A 308 -1.28 4.53 17.51
CA TRP A 308 -0.23 4.02 16.61
C TRP A 308 0.24 5.10 15.63
N VAL A 309 -0.68 5.96 15.16
CA VAL A 309 -0.33 7.13 14.36
C VAL A 309 0.61 8.06 15.13
N ASP A 310 0.42 8.23 16.44
CA ASP A 310 1.34 9.01 17.28
C ASP A 310 2.77 8.46 17.29
N LEU A 311 2.92 7.13 17.30
CA LEU A 311 4.24 6.46 17.27
C LEU A 311 4.95 6.64 15.94
N ILE A 312 4.23 6.49 14.82
CA ILE A 312 4.84 6.40 13.48
C ILE A 312 4.90 7.76 12.78
N PHE A 313 3.84 8.57 12.88
CA PHE A 313 3.71 9.85 12.16
C PHE A 313 3.52 11.05 13.08
N GLY A 314 3.41 10.85 14.39
CA GLY A 314 3.00 11.90 15.32
C GLY A 314 4.05 12.25 16.38
N CYS A 315 3.54 12.74 17.51
CA CYS A 315 4.35 13.37 18.54
C CYS A 315 5.24 12.38 19.33
N LYS A 316 5.00 11.07 19.24
CA LYS A 316 5.77 10.02 19.93
C LYS A 316 6.86 9.40 19.04
N GLN A 317 7.13 9.97 17.86
CA GLN A 317 8.19 9.47 16.98
C GLN A 317 9.60 9.86 17.48
N GLN A 318 9.76 11.01 18.12
CA GLN A 318 11.05 11.57 18.53
C GLN A 318 10.99 12.29 19.88
N GLY A 319 12.17 12.53 20.46
CA GLY A 319 12.34 13.26 21.74
C GLY A 319 11.77 12.51 22.95
N ARG A 320 11.52 13.26 24.02
CA ARG A 320 11.06 12.71 25.31
C ARG A 320 9.79 11.86 25.19
N ALA A 321 8.84 12.27 24.33
CA ALA A 321 7.62 11.51 24.11
C ALA A 321 7.88 10.13 23.49
N ALA A 322 8.92 10.00 22.65
CA ALA A 322 9.36 8.70 22.13
C ALA A 322 10.03 7.85 23.21
N GLU A 323 10.84 8.44 24.09
CA GLU A 323 11.47 7.73 25.21
C GLU A 323 10.43 7.17 26.19
N GLU A 324 9.42 7.97 26.53
CA GLU A 324 8.29 7.57 27.37
C GLU A 324 7.44 6.48 26.71
N ALA A 325 7.24 6.56 25.38
CA ALA A 325 6.51 5.56 24.60
C ALA A 325 7.35 4.34 24.20
N ARG A 326 8.62 4.29 24.63
CA ARG A 326 9.59 3.23 24.30
C ARG A 326 9.83 3.09 22.79
N ASN A 327 9.93 4.19 22.06
CA ASN A 327 9.88 4.25 20.59
C ASN A 327 11.14 4.90 19.95
N VAL A 328 12.33 4.61 20.50
CA VAL A 328 13.59 5.23 20.06
C VAL A 328 14.39 4.28 19.17
N PHE A 329 14.55 4.65 17.90
CA PHE A 329 15.33 3.90 16.90
C PHE A 329 16.74 4.45 16.77
N PHE A 330 17.58 3.71 16.04
CA PHE A 330 18.94 4.15 15.72
C PHE A 330 18.95 5.54 15.05
N HIS A 331 19.83 6.44 15.50
CA HIS A 331 19.82 7.86 15.13
C HIS A 331 19.81 8.16 13.61
N LEU A 332 20.50 7.35 12.79
CA LEU A 332 20.55 7.54 11.33
C LEU A 332 19.22 7.24 10.61
N THR A 333 18.24 6.69 11.31
CA THR A 333 16.89 6.50 10.74
C THR A 333 16.10 7.81 10.66
N TYR A 334 16.49 8.82 11.45
CA TYR A 334 15.80 10.11 11.51
C TYR A 334 16.40 11.13 10.54
N ALA A 335 15.53 11.82 9.80
CA ALA A 335 15.96 12.87 8.90
C ALA A 335 16.59 14.04 9.66
N GLY A 336 17.71 14.56 9.15
CA GLY A 336 18.44 15.66 9.76
C GLY A 336 19.47 15.23 10.82
N ALA A 337 19.57 13.94 11.15
CA ALA A 337 20.59 13.45 12.08
C ALA A 337 22.02 13.59 11.53
N VAL A 338 22.19 13.52 10.20
CA VAL A 338 23.48 13.65 9.53
C VAL A 338 23.32 14.41 8.21
N ASP A 339 24.22 15.36 7.96
CA ASP A 339 24.33 16.02 6.66
C ASP A 339 25.34 15.27 5.77
N THR A 340 24.81 14.65 4.71
CA THR A 340 25.63 13.89 3.74
C THR A 340 26.18 14.75 2.60
N SER A 341 25.80 16.03 2.51
CA SER A 341 26.12 16.87 1.35
C SER A 341 27.60 17.29 1.29
N GLU A 342 28.22 17.49 2.45
CA GLU A 342 29.63 17.91 2.57
C GLU A 342 30.60 16.75 2.86
N MET A 343 30.09 15.53 3.01
CA MET A 343 30.88 14.35 3.32
C MET A 343 31.81 13.92 2.17
N PRO A 344 33.02 13.42 2.47
CA PRO A 344 33.88 12.74 1.50
C PRO A 344 33.14 11.61 0.76
N PRO A 345 33.43 11.34 -0.52
CA PRO A 345 32.62 10.41 -1.33
C PRO A 345 32.47 8.99 -0.76
N ALA A 346 33.53 8.45 -0.12
CA ALA A 346 33.50 7.11 0.45
C ALA A 346 32.61 7.03 1.70
N GLU A 347 32.81 7.97 2.63
CA GLU A 347 32.00 8.10 3.85
C GLU A 347 30.54 8.38 3.53
N ARG A 348 30.27 9.34 2.63
CA ARG A 348 28.92 9.62 2.14
C ARG A 348 28.23 8.36 1.63
N ARG A 349 28.94 7.56 0.81
CA ARG A 349 28.37 6.33 0.24
C ARG A 349 28.07 5.29 1.32
N ALA A 350 28.93 5.15 2.33
CA ALA A 350 28.70 4.26 3.45
C ALA A 350 27.48 4.69 4.27
N THR A 351 27.40 5.97 4.64
CA THR A 351 26.25 6.54 5.38
C THR A 351 24.96 6.43 4.58
N GLU A 352 24.98 6.75 3.29
CA GLU A 352 23.83 6.59 2.39
C GLU A 352 23.34 5.14 2.27
N LEU A 353 24.26 4.17 2.25
CA LEU A 353 23.91 2.75 2.25
C LEU A 353 23.32 2.33 3.58
N GLN A 354 23.87 2.83 4.70
CA GLN A 354 23.32 2.56 6.03
C GLN A 354 21.89 3.11 6.15
N ILE A 355 21.64 4.34 5.72
CA ILE A 355 20.30 4.95 5.67
C ILE A 355 19.35 4.12 4.77
N ALA A 356 19.82 3.66 3.61
CA ALA A 356 18.99 2.90 2.68
C ALA A 356 18.61 1.50 3.23
N HIS A 357 19.54 0.82 3.89
CA HIS A 357 19.36 -0.58 4.30
C HIS A 357 18.76 -0.75 5.70
N PHE A 358 19.07 0.16 6.64
CA PHE A 358 18.69 0.02 8.05
C PHE A 358 17.41 0.78 8.43
N GLY A 359 16.74 1.40 7.46
CA GLY A 359 15.41 1.98 7.60
C GLY A 359 15.42 3.50 7.71
N GLN A 360 14.26 4.08 7.40
CA GLN A 360 14.04 5.53 7.41
C GLN A 360 12.72 5.81 8.12
N CYS A 361 12.72 6.66 9.14
CA CYS A 361 11.51 7.14 9.79
C CYS A 361 10.72 8.05 8.83
N PRO A 362 9.38 7.96 8.78
CA PRO A 362 8.57 8.86 7.95
C PRO A 362 8.67 10.31 8.45
N ARG A 363 8.31 11.28 7.62
CA ARG A 363 8.13 12.67 8.08
C ARG A 363 7.07 12.70 9.20
N VAL A 364 7.39 13.40 10.29
CA VAL A 364 6.41 13.73 11.32
C VAL A 364 5.34 14.64 10.72
N LEU A 365 4.09 14.24 10.87
CA LEU A 365 2.90 14.92 10.38
C LEU A 365 2.17 15.70 11.49
N PHE A 366 2.22 15.20 12.72
CA PHE A 366 1.50 15.75 13.87
C PHE A 366 2.44 16.04 15.03
N ALA A 367 2.47 17.29 15.50
CA ALA A 367 3.27 17.70 16.65
C ALA A 367 2.56 17.46 17.99
N HIS A 368 1.23 17.27 17.96
CA HIS A 368 0.39 17.02 19.14
C HIS A 368 -0.25 15.64 19.04
N PRO A 369 -0.74 15.07 20.16
CA PRO A 369 -1.46 13.80 20.15
C PRO A 369 -2.56 13.76 19.09
N HIS A 370 -2.56 12.70 18.30
CA HIS A 370 -3.48 12.53 17.20
C HIS A 370 -4.91 12.37 17.73
N PRO A 371 -5.90 13.09 17.18
CA PRO A 371 -7.26 12.96 17.67
C PRO A 371 -7.81 11.55 17.42
N PRO A 372 -8.61 10.98 18.35
CA PRO A 372 -9.25 9.69 18.10
C PRO A 372 -10.22 9.79 16.91
N ARG A 373 -10.52 8.65 16.27
CA ARG A 373 -11.50 8.60 15.18
C ARG A 373 -12.88 9.07 15.64
N GLY A 374 -13.17 8.92 16.93
CA GLY A 374 -14.46 9.17 17.55
C GLY A 374 -15.37 7.96 17.49
N ALA A 375 -16.40 7.96 18.34
CA ALA A 375 -17.45 6.97 18.28
C ALA A 375 -18.11 6.99 16.89
N ARG A 376 -18.69 5.87 16.44
CA ARG A 376 -19.71 5.95 15.39
C ARG A 376 -20.73 6.95 15.91
N LEU A 377 -20.86 8.09 15.24
CA LEU A 377 -22.05 8.91 15.38
C LEU A 377 -23.18 8.05 14.83
N CYS A 378 -23.74 7.19 15.68
CA CYS A 378 -25.14 6.87 15.60
C CYS A 378 -25.79 8.19 15.94
N VAL A 379 -25.93 9.07 14.95
CA VAL A 379 -27.03 10.02 15.00
C VAL A 379 -28.22 9.09 14.80
N PRO A 380 -29.00 8.71 15.84
CA PRO A 380 -30.34 8.26 15.57
C PRO A 380 -30.94 9.43 14.80
N ARG A 381 -31.00 9.33 13.47
CA ARG A 381 -31.96 10.14 12.76
C ARG A 381 -33.27 9.60 13.31
N PRO A 382 -34.02 10.36 14.14
CA PRO A 382 -35.38 9.95 14.41
C PRO A 382 -36.01 9.67 13.05
N LEU A 383 -36.82 8.62 12.94
CA LEU A 383 -37.45 8.26 11.66
C LEU A 383 -38.07 9.52 11.00
N GLY A 384 -38.58 10.46 11.82
CA GLY A 384 -39.01 11.81 11.44
C GLY A 384 -38.01 12.65 10.64
N ALA A 385 -36.70 12.67 10.93
CA ALA A 385 -35.71 13.44 10.16
C ALA A 385 -35.28 12.75 8.86
N ALA A 386 -35.49 11.43 8.74
CA ALA A 386 -35.42 10.73 7.45
C ALA A 386 -36.72 10.93 6.65
N LEU A 387 -37.83 11.15 7.34
CA LEU A 387 -39.13 11.49 6.78
C LEU A 387 -39.26 12.97 6.40
N ASP A 388 -38.53 13.93 6.97
CA ASP A 388 -38.56 15.33 6.52
C ASP A 388 -38.01 15.50 5.09
N VAL A 389 -37.05 14.64 4.71
CA VAL A 389 -36.59 14.52 3.31
C VAL A 389 -37.66 13.88 2.42
N PHE A 390 -38.55 13.09 3.01
CA PHE A 390 -39.69 12.44 2.37
C PHE A 390 -40.93 13.36 2.31
N ASP A 391 -41.13 14.25 3.28
CA ASP A 391 -42.23 15.21 3.37
C ASP A 391 -42.01 16.43 2.48
N MET A 392 -40.76 16.85 2.27
CA MET A 392 -40.44 17.80 1.19
C MET A 392 -40.73 17.19 -0.21
N TRP A 393 -40.75 15.86 -0.32
CA TRP A 393 -41.10 15.12 -1.53
C TRP A 393 -42.61 14.86 -1.65
N LEU A 394 -43.30 14.64 -0.52
CA LEU A 394 -44.75 14.40 -0.45
C LEU A 394 -45.60 15.68 -0.50
N GLN A 395 -45.07 16.86 -0.16
CA GLN A 395 -45.79 18.12 -0.36
C GLN A 395 -46.01 18.47 -1.84
N ASN A 396 -45.27 17.82 -2.75
CA ASN A 396 -45.51 17.88 -4.20
C ASN A 396 -46.37 16.71 -4.73
N ALA A 397 -46.83 15.81 -3.85
CA ALA A 397 -47.59 14.63 -4.21
C ALA A 397 -49.08 14.77 -3.84
N ASN A 398 -49.72 15.85 -4.30
CA ASN A 398 -51.15 15.84 -4.56
C ASN A 398 -51.38 15.51 -6.04
N ASN A 399 -51.13 14.25 -6.41
CA ASN A 399 -52.12 13.46 -7.13
C ASN A 399 -51.65 12.02 -7.29
N GLU A 400 -52.57 11.13 -6.94
CA GLU A 400 -52.39 9.72 -6.75
C GLU A 400 -52.06 8.95 -8.04
N ARG A 401 -51.22 7.93 -7.86
CA ARG A 401 -51.16 6.64 -8.61
C ARG A 401 -50.92 6.73 -10.13
N THR A 402 -49.72 6.32 -10.56
CA THR A 402 -49.47 5.02 -11.23
C THR A 402 -47.96 4.85 -11.47
N LEU A 403 -47.46 3.65 -11.16
CA LEU A 403 -46.10 3.17 -11.45
C LEU A 403 -45.84 3.17 -12.97
N CYS A 404 -45.12 4.16 -13.47
CA CYS A 404 -44.39 4.14 -14.74
C CYS A 404 -43.22 5.12 -14.62
N TYR A 405 -41.99 4.61 -14.52
CA TYR A 405 -40.79 5.45 -14.52
C TYR A 405 -40.54 5.97 -15.94
N ALA A 406 -41.05 7.17 -16.23
CA ALA A 406 -40.52 8.01 -17.30
C ALA A 406 -39.48 8.93 -16.65
N PRO A 407 -38.18 8.82 -16.98
CA PRO A 407 -37.20 9.74 -16.43
C PRO A 407 -37.55 11.16 -16.91
N SER A 408 -37.65 12.06 -15.95
CA SER A 408 -37.72 13.50 -16.16
C SER A 408 -36.68 13.92 -17.19
N VAL A 409 -37.15 14.45 -18.30
CA VAL A 409 -36.32 15.02 -19.36
C VAL A 409 -35.44 16.09 -18.73
N SER A 410 -34.13 15.81 -18.63
CA SER A 410 -33.12 16.84 -18.42
C SER A 410 -33.31 17.88 -19.53
N GLN A 411 -33.72 19.11 -19.19
CA GLN A 411 -33.78 20.22 -20.16
C GLN A 411 -32.40 20.70 -20.61
N ALA A 412 -31.32 20.03 -20.19
CA ALA A 412 -29.99 20.31 -20.67
C ALA A 412 -29.84 19.88 -22.14
N ALA A 413 -29.20 20.74 -22.94
CA ALA A 413 -28.93 20.43 -24.34
C ALA A 413 -28.10 19.14 -24.45
N ILE A 414 -28.52 18.24 -25.34
CA ILE A 414 -27.76 17.04 -25.65
C ILE A 414 -26.52 17.44 -26.46
N CYS A 415 -25.34 17.11 -25.94
CA CYS A 415 -24.06 17.42 -26.58
C CYS A 415 -23.54 16.27 -27.47
N ALA A 416 -23.97 15.03 -27.24
CA ALA A 416 -23.62 13.88 -28.07
C ALA A 416 -24.72 12.81 -28.07
N ILE A 417 -24.95 12.18 -29.23
CA ILE A 417 -25.90 11.06 -29.40
C ILE A 417 -25.22 9.93 -30.18
N LYS A 418 -25.41 8.69 -29.74
CA LYS A 418 -25.07 7.48 -30.48
C LYS A 418 -26.28 6.54 -30.54
N VAL A 419 -26.70 6.21 -31.75
CA VAL A 419 -27.73 5.19 -31.99
C VAL A 419 -27.05 3.82 -32.12
N LEU A 420 -27.55 2.84 -31.38
CA LEU A 420 -27.17 1.43 -31.39
C LEU A 420 -28.38 0.59 -31.87
N PRO A 421 -28.18 -0.68 -32.28
CA PRO A 421 -29.26 -1.50 -32.82
C PRO A 421 -30.48 -1.70 -31.91
N GLN A 422 -30.29 -1.66 -30.59
CA GLN A 422 -31.35 -1.87 -29.59
C GLN A 422 -31.38 -0.78 -28.51
N SER A 423 -30.64 0.31 -28.71
CA SER A 423 -30.63 1.42 -27.77
C SER A 423 -30.13 2.72 -28.38
N ILE A 424 -30.44 3.83 -27.71
CA ILE A 424 -29.87 5.15 -27.95
C ILE A 424 -29.12 5.56 -26.68
N VAL A 425 -27.89 6.03 -26.84
CA VAL A 425 -27.09 6.62 -25.78
C VAL A 425 -26.91 8.10 -26.07
N ALA A 426 -27.24 8.97 -25.13
CA ALA A 426 -27.07 10.42 -25.24
C ALA A 426 -26.30 10.97 -24.04
N VAL A 427 -25.52 12.03 -24.25
CA VAL A 427 -24.82 12.76 -23.18
C VAL A 427 -25.30 14.21 -23.18
N ASP A 428 -25.74 14.71 -22.04
CA ASP A 428 -26.19 16.10 -21.91
C ASP A 428 -25.04 17.07 -21.53
N ALA A 429 -25.30 18.37 -21.60
CA ALA A 429 -24.32 19.42 -21.28
C ALA A 429 -23.83 19.38 -19.81
N ASN A 430 -24.51 18.64 -18.93
CA ASN A 430 -24.10 18.43 -17.54
C ASN A 430 -23.25 17.17 -17.36
N GLY A 431 -22.97 16.43 -18.43
CA GLY A 431 -22.19 15.19 -18.41
C GLY A 431 -22.99 13.97 -17.95
N VAL A 432 -24.32 14.05 -17.94
CA VAL A 432 -25.19 12.92 -17.61
C VAL A 432 -25.38 12.05 -18.86
N ILE A 433 -25.25 10.73 -18.68
CA ILE A 433 -25.47 9.74 -19.75
C ILE A 433 -26.90 9.20 -19.65
N HIS A 434 -27.65 9.37 -20.72
CA HIS A 434 -29.00 8.86 -20.91
C HIS A 434 -28.96 7.62 -21.80
N THR A 435 -29.63 6.54 -21.39
CA THR A 435 -29.74 5.32 -22.19
C THR A 435 -31.20 4.92 -22.38
N TYR A 436 -31.63 4.82 -23.63
CA TYR A 436 -32.97 4.38 -24.01
C TYR A 436 -32.83 3.06 -24.75
N SER A 437 -33.31 1.96 -24.18
CA SER A 437 -33.26 0.63 -24.81
C SER A 437 -34.65 0.13 -25.16
N TRP A 438 -34.75 -0.66 -26.23
CA TRP A 438 -35.97 -1.38 -26.60
C TRP A 438 -35.68 -2.86 -26.83
N GLY A 439 -36.64 -3.70 -26.47
CA GLY A 439 -36.65 -5.15 -26.72
C GLY A 439 -38.06 -5.59 -27.06
N TRP A 440 -38.19 -6.64 -27.89
CA TRP A 440 -39.49 -7.23 -28.21
C TRP A 440 -39.86 -8.23 -27.11
N GLU A 441 -40.97 -7.99 -26.40
CA GLU A 441 -41.58 -8.97 -25.49
C GLU A 441 -42.38 -9.99 -26.33
N GLN A 442 -42.01 -11.27 -26.25
CA GLN A 442 -42.93 -12.36 -26.62
C GLN A 442 -43.69 -12.80 -25.36
N GLU A 443 -45.00 -12.61 -25.40
CA GLU A 443 -45.97 -12.89 -24.34
C GLU A 443 -45.91 -14.32 -23.80
N ILE A 444 -46.05 -14.45 -22.48
CA ILE A 444 -46.35 -15.71 -21.80
C ILE A 444 -47.87 -15.86 -21.66
N ALA A 445 -48.34 -16.98 -22.21
CA ALA A 445 -49.51 -17.78 -21.85
C ALA A 445 -50.90 -17.40 -22.40
N GLU A 446 -51.36 -18.24 -23.33
CA GLU A 446 -52.69 -18.87 -23.41
C GLU A 446 -52.56 -19.93 -24.53
N THR A 447 -52.64 -21.24 -24.33
CA THR A 447 -53.79 -22.00 -23.83
C THR A 447 -53.37 -23.47 -23.74
N ALA A 448 -53.79 -24.15 -22.68
CA ALA A 448 -53.78 -25.60 -22.61
C ALA A 448 -54.78 -26.17 -23.62
N THR A 449 -54.37 -27.13 -24.46
CA THR A 449 -55.19 -28.31 -24.82
C THR A 449 -54.38 -29.36 -25.59
N SER A 450 -54.64 -30.63 -25.22
CA SER A 450 -54.50 -31.86 -26.02
C SER A 450 -53.09 -32.25 -26.49
N SER A 451 -52.41 -33.17 -25.79
CA SER A 451 -52.53 -34.64 -25.91
C SER A 451 -51.65 -35.26 -27.00
N SER A 452 -50.98 -36.34 -26.59
CA SER A 452 -50.63 -37.51 -27.42
C SER A 452 -49.38 -37.44 -28.33
N SER A 453 -48.33 -38.09 -27.81
CA SER A 453 -47.73 -39.31 -28.38
C SER A 453 -46.54 -39.23 -29.37
N ARG A 454 -45.61 -40.16 -29.09
CA ARG A 454 -44.74 -40.96 -29.98
C ARG A 454 -43.34 -40.44 -30.36
N HIS A 455 -42.37 -41.28 -29.94
CA HIS A 455 -41.20 -41.84 -30.66
C HIS A 455 -40.30 -40.87 -31.46
N GLY A 456 -38.97 -40.97 -31.48
CA GLY A 456 -38.01 -41.98 -31.05
C GLY A 456 -36.65 -41.65 -31.69
N SER A 457 -35.59 -42.10 -31.02
CA SER A 457 -34.28 -42.51 -31.54
C SER A 457 -33.48 -41.70 -32.58
N SER A 458 -32.18 -41.62 -32.25
CA SER A 458 -30.99 -41.82 -33.10
C SER A 458 -30.32 -40.60 -33.72
N GLY A 459 -28.98 -40.57 -33.61
CA GLY A 459 -28.13 -39.84 -34.54
C GLY A 459 -26.90 -39.13 -33.95
N THR A 460 -25.88 -39.88 -33.52
CA THR A 460 -24.48 -39.44 -33.66
C THR A 460 -24.03 -39.72 -35.10
N PRO A 461 -23.14 -38.90 -35.69
CA PRO A 461 -21.73 -39.35 -35.76
C PRO A 461 -20.65 -38.24 -35.67
N ALA A 462 -19.51 -38.65 -35.10
CA ALA A 462 -18.10 -38.46 -35.50
C ALA A 462 -17.69 -37.19 -36.30
N ALA A 463 -16.79 -36.33 -35.80
CA ALA A 463 -15.32 -36.44 -35.69
C ALA A 463 -14.57 -35.77 -36.86
N ALA A 464 -13.74 -34.77 -36.55
CA ALA A 464 -12.51 -34.44 -37.29
C ALA A 464 -11.58 -33.59 -36.40
N ALA A 465 -10.46 -34.19 -36.01
CA ALA A 465 -9.33 -33.54 -35.37
C ALA A 465 -8.38 -32.98 -36.43
N ALA A 466 -7.76 -31.83 -36.15
CA ALA A 466 -6.45 -31.48 -36.71
C ALA A 466 -5.75 -30.47 -35.79
N ALA A 467 -4.60 -30.91 -35.28
CA ALA A 467 -3.66 -30.15 -34.47
C ALA A 467 -2.85 -29.16 -35.32
N ALA A 468 -2.48 -28.01 -34.73
CA ALA A 468 -1.37 -27.19 -35.20
C ALA A 468 -0.71 -26.47 -34.01
N GLY A 469 0.55 -26.81 -33.75
CA GLY A 469 1.38 -26.27 -32.67
C GLY A 469 1.95 -24.87 -32.94
N PRO A 470 2.69 -24.28 -31.98
CA PRO A 470 3.18 -22.91 -32.04
C PRO A 470 4.52 -22.82 -32.81
N PRO A 471 4.81 -21.69 -33.50
CA PRO A 471 6.08 -21.50 -34.18
C PRO A 471 7.17 -20.90 -33.25
N PRO A 472 8.46 -20.99 -33.63
CA PRO A 472 9.58 -21.01 -32.70
C PRO A 472 10.41 -19.72 -32.64
N GLY A 473 11.15 -19.59 -31.52
CA GLY A 473 12.58 -19.25 -31.52
C GLY A 473 13.02 -17.79 -31.68
N LEU A 474 13.43 -17.17 -30.57
CA LEU A 474 14.44 -16.12 -30.57
C LEU A 474 15.42 -16.38 -29.41
N ARG A 475 16.59 -16.91 -29.76
CA ARG A 475 17.78 -17.02 -28.92
C ARG A 475 18.31 -15.61 -28.65
N LEU A 476 18.67 -15.30 -27.40
CA LEU A 476 19.55 -14.17 -27.09
C LEU A 476 20.73 -14.66 -26.26
N ALA A 477 21.89 -14.17 -26.71
CA ALA A 477 23.24 -14.54 -26.38
C ALA A 477 23.60 -14.41 -24.89
N GLU A 478 24.44 -15.34 -24.47
CA GLU A 478 25.27 -15.31 -23.26
C GLU A 478 26.40 -14.27 -23.35
N GLU A 479 27.06 -14.10 -22.20
CA GLU A 479 28.35 -13.44 -21.93
C GLU A 479 28.33 -11.97 -21.48
N PHE A 480 28.55 -11.75 -20.18
CA PHE A 480 29.50 -10.76 -19.63
C PHE A 480 29.99 -11.24 -18.24
N PRO A 481 31.19 -10.83 -17.80
CA PRO A 481 32.12 -11.71 -17.10
C PRO A 481 31.98 -11.68 -15.58
N ALA A 482 32.47 -12.77 -14.97
CA ALA A 482 32.67 -12.93 -13.54
C ALA A 482 33.51 -11.77 -12.97
N PHE A 483 33.01 -11.14 -11.90
CA PHE A 483 33.83 -10.30 -11.05
C PHE A 483 34.28 -11.08 -9.83
N ALA A 484 35.61 -11.06 -9.66
CA ALA A 484 36.37 -11.79 -8.67
C ALA A 484 35.96 -11.46 -7.23
N ALA A 485 36.00 -12.51 -6.41
CA ALA A 485 35.91 -12.46 -4.97
C ALA A 485 36.97 -11.53 -4.37
N VAL A 486 36.55 -10.68 -3.43
CA VAL A 486 37.46 -9.96 -2.53
C VAL A 486 37.38 -10.62 -1.15
N PRO A 487 38.50 -10.84 -0.45
CA PRO A 487 38.60 -11.81 0.64
C PRO A 487 37.94 -11.32 1.94
N ARG A 488 37.40 -12.28 2.68
CA ARG A 488 37.00 -12.14 4.09
C ARG A 488 38.23 -11.82 4.95
N VAL A 489 38.12 -10.82 5.81
CA VAL A 489 39.02 -10.63 6.97
C VAL A 489 38.32 -11.28 8.17
N PRO A 490 39.00 -12.12 8.96
CA PRO A 490 38.39 -12.82 10.10
C PRO A 490 38.32 -11.91 11.35
N LEU A 491 37.18 -12.04 12.04
CA LEU A 491 36.80 -11.66 13.41
C LEU A 491 37.48 -10.45 14.07
#